data_AF-A0A7S4HLK4-F1
#
_entry.id   AF-A0A7S4HLK4-F1
#
_cell.length_a   1.000
_cell.length_b   1.000
_cell.length_c   1.000
_cell.angle_alpha   90.00
_cell.angle_beta   90.00
_cell.angle_gamma   90.00
#
_symmetry.space_group_name_H-M   'P 1'
#
loop_
_entity.id
_entity.type
_entity.pdbx_description
1 polymer ?
#
loop_
_entity_poly.entity_id
_entity_poly.type
_entity_poly.pdbx_seq_one_letter_code
_entity_poly.pdbx_strand_id
1 'polypeptide(L)'
;EHSQNSIRIVAFDFSGQGKSSHRNDHTTYFISWITEVLTVADAMGWNTFTLLAHSMGTGVAIMTAGAVPSRIEKLILLDAIGPGSVPPEEAPRRLEKALQQ
;
A
#
# COMPACT_ATOMS: atom_id res chain seq x y z
N GLU A 1 -22.47 -8.67 -29.02
CA GLU A 1 -21.83 -7.61 -28.23
C GLU A 1 -21.25 -8.20 -26.95
N HIS A 2 -19.94 -8.47 -26.92
CA HIS A 2 -19.25 -8.80 -25.67
C HIS A 2 -18.74 -7.48 -25.10
N SER A 3 -19.42 -6.97 -24.06
CA SER A 3 -18.86 -5.88 -23.26
C SER A 3 -17.59 -6.42 -22.58
N GLN A 4 -16.43 -6.10 -23.15
CA GLN A 4 -15.15 -6.37 -22.51
C GLN A 4 -15.04 -5.36 -21.38
N ASN A 5 -15.20 -5.80 -20.14
CA ASN A 5 -14.86 -4.98 -18.99
C ASN A 5 -13.37 -4.64 -19.07
N SER A 6 -13.06 -3.42 -19.52
CA SER A 6 -11.69 -2.93 -19.60
C SER A 6 -11.17 -2.64 -18.18
N ILE A 7 -10.09 -3.31 -17.79
CA ILE A 7 -9.40 -3.03 -16.52
C ILE A 7 -8.25 -2.06 -16.82
N ARG A 8 -8.17 -0.96 -16.08
CA ARG A 8 -7.02 -0.05 -16.11
C ARG A 8 -6.06 -0.43 -15.00
N ILE A 9 -4.83 -0.80 -15.37
CA ILE A 9 -3.79 -1.21 -14.43
C ILE A 9 -2.69 -0.14 -14.45
N VAL A 10 -2.25 0.25 -13.26
CA VAL A 10 -1.05 1.07 -13.06
C VAL A 10 -0.12 0.30 -12.15
N ALA A 11 1.10 0.04 -12.64
CA ALA A 11 2.20 -0.47 -11.86
C ALA A 11 3.29 0.61 -11.86
N PHE A 12 3.85 0.90 -10.70
CA PHE A 12 4.87 1.93 -10.54
C PHE A 12 5.96 1.44 -9.60
N ASP A 13 7.16 1.98 -9.79
CA ASP A 13 8.27 1.75 -8.88
C ASP A 13 8.19 2.76 -7.74
N PHE A 14 8.24 2.28 -6.50
CA PHE A 14 8.38 3.18 -5.36
C PHE A 14 9.67 4.00 -5.48
N SER A 15 9.67 5.21 -4.94
CA SER A 15 10.90 5.99 -4.85
C SER A 15 12.01 5.23 -4.09
N GLY A 16 13.24 5.32 -4.59
CA GLY A 16 14.37 4.52 -4.12
C GLY A 16 14.41 3.08 -4.67
N GLN A 17 13.46 2.69 -5.52
CA GLN A 17 13.40 1.37 -6.17
C GLN A 17 13.35 1.52 -7.69
N GLY A 18 13.83 0.49 -8.40
CA GLY A 18 13.66 0.36 -9.85
C GLY A 18 14.14 1.58 -10.63
N LYS A 19 13.25 2.16 -11.44
CA LYS A 19 13.51 3.34 -12.28
C LYS A 19 13.11 4.66 -11.64
N SER A 20 12.52 4.64 -10.45
CA SER A 20 12.18 5.87 -9.72
C SER A 20 13.44 6.50 -9.13
N SER A 21 13.39 7.82 -8.90
CA SER A 21 14.51 8.57 -8.35
C SER A 21 15.02 7.97 -7.03
N HIS A 22 16.34 7.98 -6.86
CA HIS A 22 16.99 7.56 -5.61
C HIS A 22 16.55 8.46 -4.45
N ARG A 23 16.43 7.88 -3.25
CA ARG A 23 16.20 8.63 -2.00
C ARG A 23 17.49 8.77 -1.23
N ASN A 24 17.57 9.80 -0.39
CA ASN A 24 18.62 9.92 0.61
C ASN A 24 18.34 8.96 1.77
N ASP A 25 19.40 8.43 2.39
CA ASP A 25 19.36 7.33 3.37
C ASP A 25 18.66 7.64 4.71
N HIS A 26 18.02 8.80 4.85
CA HIS A 26 17.46 9.30 6.11
C HIS A 26 15.93 9.36 6.17
N THR A 27 15.21 8.86 5.15
CA THR A 27 13.74 8.81 5.21
C THR A 27 13.21 7.45 5.66
N THR A 28 12.15 7.46 6.49
CA THR A 28 11.38 6.27 6.83
C THR A 28 10.68 5.74 5.57
N TYR A 29 11.36 4.83 4.86
CA TYR A 29 10.94 4.28 3.56
C TYR A 29 9.48 3.82 3.56
N PHE A 30 9.07 3.11 4.61
CA PHE A 30 7.78 2.43 4.63
C PHE A 30 6.57 3.37 4.72
N ILE A 31 6.64 4.42 5.55
CA ILE A 31 5.54 5.41 5.65
C ILE A 31 5.45 6.23 4.37
N SER A 32 6.59 6.57 3.77
CA SER A 32 6.63 7.34 2.52
C SER A 32 5.97 6.58 1.37
N TRP A 33 6.22 5.28 1.26
CA TRP A 33 5.61 4.44 0.23
C TRP A 33 4.08 4.33 0.37
N ILE A 34 3.52 4.36 1.58
CA ILE A 34 2.06 4.45 1.79
C ILE A 34 1.52 5.73 1.15
N THR A 35 2.16 6.88 1.38
CA THR A 35 1.76 8.16 0.78
C THR A 35 1.89 8.16 -0.74
N GLU A 36 2.90 7.47 -1.28
CA GLU A 36 3.10 7.35 -2.73
C GLU A 36 2.00 6.56 -3.42
N VAL A 37 1.49 5.48 -2.81
CA VAL A 37 0.31 4.75 -3.34
C VAL A 37 -0.87 5.70 -3.54
N LEU A 38 -1.15 6.53 -2.53
CA LEU A 38 -2.26 7.49 -2.59
C LEU A 38 -2.00 8.61 -3.59
N THR A 39 -0.77 9.11 -3.66
CA THR A 39 -0.36 10.15 -4.62
C THR A 39 -0.52 9.66 -6.06
N VAL A 40 -0.13 8.42 -6.35
CA VAL A 40 -0.33 7.80 -7.67
C VAL A 40 -1.83 7.65 -7.95
N ALA A 41 -2.62 7.15 -7.01
CA ALA A 41 -4.07 7.02 -7.19
C ALA A 41 -4.74 8.37 -7.49
N ASP A 42 -4.37 9.42 -6.75
CA ASP A 42 -4.88 10.78 -6.95
C ASP A 42 -4.47 11.34 -8.33
N ALA A 43 -3.22 11.13 -8.76
CA ALA A 43 -2.75 11.52 -10.09
C ALA A 43 -3.49 10.80 -11.24
N MET A 44 -3.99 9.59 -10.97
CA MET A 44 -4.81 8.83 -11.92
C MET A 44 -6.31 9.20 -11.86
N GLY A 45 -6.71 10.07 -10.93
CA GLY A 45 -8.09 10.45 -10.70
C GLY A 45 -8.92 9.35 -10.02
N TRP A 46 -8.29 8.44 -9.27
CA TRP A 46 -8.94 7.29 -8.66
C TRP A 46 -9.33 7.57 -7.20
N ASN A 47 -10.60 7.95 -7.00
CA ASN A 47 -11.17 8.12 -5.66
C ASN A 47 -11.22 6.79 -4.89
N THR A 48 -11.49 5.69 -5.57
CA THR A 48 -11.43 4.32 -5.03
C THR A 48 -10.70 3.42 -6.03
N PHE A 49 -9.97 2.41 -5.54
CA PHE A 49 -9.22 1.50 -6.39
C PHE A 49 -9.02 0.12 -5.75
N THR A 50 -8.74 -0.87 -6.60
CA THR A 50 -8.21 -2.16 -6.16
C THR A 50 -6.70 -2.06 -5.99
N LEU A 51 -6.19 -2.47 -4.85
CA LEU A 51 -4.76 -2.47 -4.54
C LEU A 51 -4.23 -3.90 -4.58
N LEU A 52 -3.34 -4.18 -5.53
CA LEU A 52 -2.63 -5.45 -5.69
C LEU A 52 -1.18 -5.26 -5.25
N ALA A 53 -0.66 -6.17 -4.43
CA ALA A 53 0.73 -6.12 -3.99
C ALA A 53 1.36 -7.51 -3.80
N HIS A 54 2.68 -7.58 -3.97
CA HIS A 54 3.50 -8.78 -3.78
C HIS A 54 4.63 -8.55 -2.78
N SER A 55 4.97 -9.58 -1.99
CA SER A 55 6.14 -9.60 -1.10
C SER A 55 6.23 -8.35 -0.20
N MET A 56 7.35 -7.59 -0.22
CA MET A 56 7.50 -6.35 0.56
C MET A 56 6.32 -5.36 0.36
N GLY A 57 5.78 -5.28 -0.86
CA GLY A 57 4.68 -4.40 -1.18
C GLY A 57 3.40 -4.71 -0.41
N THR A 58 3.22 -5.96 0.07
CA THR A 58 2.01 -6.33 0.81
C THR A 58 1.94 -5.63 2.17
N GLY A 59 3.08 -5.35 2.81
CA GLY A 59 3.11 -4.57 4.03
C GLY A 59 2.63 -3.14 3.80
N VAL A 60 3.10 -2.50 2.74
CA VAL A 60 2.66 -1.15 2.33
C VAL A 60 1.17 -1.16 2.02
N ALA A 61 0.69 -2.17 1.30
CA ALA A 61 -0.70 -2.28 0.90
C ALA A 61 -1.65 -2.52 2.09
N ILE A 62 -1.27 -3.39 3.03
CA ILE A 62 -2.01 -3.63 4.28
C ILE A 62 -2.13 -2.34 5.08
N MET A 63 -1.02 -1.62 5.26
CA MET A 63 -1.04 -0.36 6.02
C MET A 63 -1.83 0.73 5.31
N THR A 64 -1.76 0.81 3.98
CA THR A 64 -2.57 1.75 3.19
C THR A 64 -4.05 1.46 3.38
N ALA A 65 -4.47 0.19 3.28
CA ALA A 65 -5.86 -0.22 3.48
C ALA A 65 -6.34 -0.03 4.93
N GLY A 66 -5.46 -0.23 5.92
CA GLY A 66 -5.78 0.04 7.32
C GLY A 66 -5.89 1.53 7.64
N ALA A 67 -5.08 2.38 7.01
CA ALA A 67 -5.07 3.82 7.25
C ALA A 67 -6.22 4.55 6.53
N VAL A 68 -6.54 4.15 5.30
CA VAL A 68 -7.58 4.79 4.47
C VAL A 68 -8.51 3.76 3.83
N PRO A 69 -9.24 2.96 4.62
CA PRO A 69 -10.08 1.88 4.08
C PRO A 69 -11.13 2.36 3.08
N SER A 70 -11.60 3.61 3.21
CA SER A 70 -12.55 4.23 2.28
C SER A 70 -12.03 4.39 0.85
N ARG A 71 -10.71 4.29 0.62
CA ARG A 71 -10.07 4.38 -0.71
C ARG A 71 -9.92 3.02 -1.38
N ILE A 72 -10.07 1.91 -0.66
CA ILE A 72 -9.71 0.57 -1.13
C ILE A 72 -10.97 -0.26 -1.39
N GLU A 73 -11.21 -0.60 -2.65
CA GLU A 73 -12.34 -1.47 -3.04
C GLU A 73 -12.04 -2.94 -2.75
N LYS A 74 -10.82 -3.36 -3.08
CA LYS A 74 -10.30 -4.71 -2.90
C LYS A 74 -8.82 -4.64 -2.60
N LEU A 75 -8.37 -5.49 -1.68
CA LEU A 75 -6.96 -5.69 -1.39
C LEU A 75 -6.57 -7.11 -1.82
N ILE A 76 -5.63 -7.22 -2.76
CA ILE A 76 -5.15 -8.49 -3.28
C ILE A 76 -3.68 -8.62 -2.92
N LEU A 77 -3.33 -9.66 -2.16
CA LEU A 77 -2.00 -9.87 -1.62
C LEU A 77 -1.42 -11.17 -2.14
N LEU A 78 -0.28 -11.10 -2.81
CA LEU A 78 0.48 -12.25 -3.30
C LEU A 78 1.69 -12.45 -2.39
N ASP A 79 1.87 -13.67 -1.86
CA ASP A 79 2.95 -14.01 -0.91
C ASP A 79 3.06 -13.00 0.24
N ALA A 80 1.93 -12.79 0.94
CA ALA A 80 1.76 -11.70 1.88
C ALA A 80 2.73 -11.76 3.08
N ILE A 81 3.51 -10.70 3.23
CA ILE A 81 4.31 -10.38 4.42
C ILE A 81 3.84 -9.02 4.96
N GLY A 82 3.39 -8.98 6.20
CA GLY A 82 2.89 -7.75 6.82
C GLY A 82 2.42 -7.95 8.26
N PRO A 83 1.95 -6.88 8.93
CA PRO A 83 1.37 -7.02 10.25
C PRO A 83 0.17 -7.96 10.16
N GLY A 84 0.15 -8.96 11.03
CA GLY A 84 -1.00 -9.85 11.18
C GLY A 84 -2.27 -9.07 11.54
N SER A 85 -3.42 -9.63 11.16
CA SER A 85 -4.71 -9.04 11.50
C SER A 85 -4.91 -9.04 13.02
N VAL A 86 -5.32 -7.90 13.56
CA VAL A 86 -5.80 -7.74 14.93
C VAL A 86 -7.08 -6.92 14.89
N PRO A 87 -7.95 -7.06 15.90
CA PRO A 87 -9.06 -6.13 16.06
C PRO A 87 -8.57 -4.67 16.08
N PRO A 88 -9.29 -3.71 15.47
CA PRO A 88 -8.84 -2.32 15.35
C PRO A 88 -8.45 -1.67 16.68
N GLU A 89 -9.14 -2.00 17.76
CA GLU A 89 -8.88 -1.54 19.12
C GLU A 89 -7.49 -1.94 19.64
N GLU A 90 -6.91 -3.00 19.07
CA GLU A 90 -5.62 -3.55 19.47
C GLU A 90 -4.45 -3.01 18.62
N ALA A 91 -4.74 -2.30 17.53
CA ALA A 91 -3.72 -1.76 16.64
C ALA A 91 -2.69 -0.85 17.35
N PRO A 92 -3.09 0.06 18.27
CA PRO A 92 -2.12 0.88 19.02
C PRO A 92 -1.17 0.03 19.86
N ARG A 93 -1.71 -0.97 20.59
CA ARG A 93 -0.90 -1.87 21.43
C ARG A 93 0.06 -2.72 20.60
N ARG A 94 -0.37 -3.14 19.41
CA ARG A 94 0.48 -3.87 18.47
C ARG A 94 1.66 -3.02 18.00
N LEU A 95 1.43 -1.75 17.69
CA LEU A 95 2.49 -0.81 17.30
C LEU A 95 3.45 -0.56 18.48
N GLU A 96 2.93 -0.33 19.68
CA GLU A 96 3.74 -0.18 20.90
C GLU A 96 4.69 -1.36 21.09
N LYS A 97 4.18 -2.59 21.01
CA LYS A 97 5.00 -3.80 21.14
C LYS A 97 6.09 -3.90 20.07
N ALA A 98 5.80 -3.45 18.84
CA ALA A 98 6.77 -3.49 17.75
C ALA A 98 7.92 -2.49 17.93
N LEU A 99 7.68 -1.37 18.61
CA LEU A 99 8.71 -0.35 18.90
C LEU A 99 9.68 -0.75 20.03
N GLN A 100 9.36 -1.82 20.77
CA GLN A 100 10.18 -2.34 21.87
C GLN A 100 11.14 -3.45 21.43
N GLN A 101 11.14 -3.81 20.13
CA GLN A 101 12.04 -4.80 19.52
C GLN A 101 13.27 -4.13 18.92
#